data_AF-A0A061RQV4-F1
#
_entry.id   AF-A0A061RQV4-F1
#
_cell.length_a   1.000
_cell.length_b   1.000
_cell.length_c   1.000
_cell.angle_alpha   90.00
_cell.angle_beta   90.00
_cell.angle_gamma   90.00
#
_symmetry.space_group_name_H-M   'P 1'
#
loop_
_entity.id
_entity.type
_entity.pdbx_description
1 polymer ?
#
loop_
_entity_poly.entity_id
_entity_poly.type
_entity_poly.pdbx_seq_one_letter_code
_entity_poly.pdbx_strand_id
1 'polypeptide(L)'
;MAFANAFLGICHSLAHQLGAQFHIPHGMANALMLTHVIAFNATDAPTKMAAFSQYRFPMALKGYAEMADALGLTEATDSDEAKVWALIDRFEELKANLDLPMSIRDAGVSWEEFEPKLDMMAAMAFDDQCTGANPRYPLIKELRQLLVDAFEGRPKKLGMTLQNAHPVTMALTEQKASVKGASELGSVSVRRTRQPSQARLASRVRFGLARAKPTLGRTVLRRAAASAAQPGIALFRM
;
A
#
# COMPACT_ATOMS: atom_id res chain seq x y z
N MET A 1 -17.62 -16.26 7.47
CA MET A 1 -17.82 -15.82 8.87
C MET A 1 -16.67 -14.97 9.38
N ALA A 2 -15.40 -15.39 9.30
CA ALA A 2 -14.26 -14.60 9.78
C ALA A 2 -14.15 -13.20 9.12
N PHE A 3 -13.94 -13.14 7.80
CA PHE A 3 -13.72 -11.85 7.10
C PHE A 3 -14.93 -10.91 7.13
N ALA A 4 -16.15 -11.43 7.33
CA ALA A 4 -17.34 -10.59 7.44
C ALA A 4 -17.33 -9.71 8.72
N ASN A 5 -16.55 -10.10 9.73
CA ASN A 5 -16.42 -9.38 10.99
C ASN A 5 -15.04 -8.75 11.18
N ALA A 6 -13.99 -9.41 10.67
CA ALA A 6 -12.60 -8.97 10.78
C ALA A 6 -12.09 -8.18 9.56
N PHE A 7 -12.94 -8.02 8.53
CA PHE A 7 -12.57 -7.48 7.24
C PHE A 7 -11.44 -8.27 6.56
N LEU A 8 -10.63 -7.58 5.75
CA LEU A 8 -9.60 -8.15 4.87
C LEU A 8 -8.31 -7.31 5.01
N GLY A 9 -7.53 -7.20 3.94
CA GLY A 9 -6.31 -6.40 3.91
C GLY A 9 -5.86 -6.11 2.49
N ILE A 10 -4.62 -5.66 2.33
CA ILE A 10 -4.10 -5.15 1.06
C ILE A 10 -4.02 -6.20 -0.05
N CYS A 11 -4.02 -7.50 0.26
CA CYS A 11 -4.11 -8.56 -0.76
C CYS A 11 -5.37 -8.39 -1.61
N HIS A 12 -6.52 -8.14 -0.98
CA HIS A 12 -7.76 -7.91 -1.72
C HIS A 12 -7.74 -6.56 -2.44
N SER A 13 -7.25 -5.51 -1.78
CA SER A 13 -7.11 -4.19 -2.40
C SER A 13 -6.31 -4.24 -3.71
N LEU A 14 -5.16 -4.93 -3.70
CA LEU A 14 -4.30 -5.11 -4.87
C LEU A 14 -4.97 -6.04 -5.91
N ALA A 15 -5.63 -7.11 -5.46
CA ALA A 15 -6.35 -8.03 -6.34
C ALA A 15 -7.52 -7.36 -7.07
N HIS A 16 -8.26 -6.44 -6.43
CA HIS A 16 -9.30 -5.65 -7.08
C HIS A 16 -8.73 -4.83 -8.24
N GLN A 17 -7.58 -4.19 -8.05
CA GLN A 17 -6.96 -3.39 -9.11
C GLN A 17 -6.44 -4.25 -10.25
N LEU A 18 -5.79 -5.38 -9.96
CA LEU A 18 -5.34 -6.32 -10.99
C LEU A 18 -6.52 -6.86 -11.81
N GLY A 19 -7.61 -7.26 -11.16
CA GLY A 19 -8.81 -7.74 -11.83
C GLY A 19 -9.49 -6.65 -12.67
N ALA A 20 -9.52 -5.41 -12.18
CA ALA A 20 -10.12 -4.29 -12.91
C ALA A 20 -9.31 -3.88 -14.15
N GLN A 21 -7.96 -3.93 -14.08
CA GLN A 21 -7.09 -3.44 -15.14
C GLN A 21 -6.73 -4.46 -16.21
N PHE A 22 -6.70 -5.75 -15.84
CA PHE A 22 -6.22 -6.84 -16.71
C PHE A 22 -7.20 -8.02 -16.81
N HIS A 23 -8.40 -7.88 -16.24
CA HIS A 23 -9.43 -8.94 -16.25
C HIS A 23 -8.98 -10.28 -15.66
N ILE A 24 -7.99 -10.25 -14.77
CA ILE A 24 -7.54 -11.43 -14.03
C ILE A 24 -8.64 -11.85 -13.05
N PRO A 25 -9.08 -13.13 -13.06
CA PRO A 25 -10.08 -13.62 -12.12
C PRO A 25 -9.70 -13.35 -10.67
N HIS A 26 -10.67 -12.94 -9.83
CA HIS A 26 -10.40 -12.45 -8.47
C HIS A 26 -9.60 -13.43 -7.59
N GLY A 27 -9.92 -14.72 -7.64
CA GLY A 27 -9.17 -15.75 -6.89
C GLY A 27 -7.72 -15.88 -7.36
N MET A 28 -7.48 -15.79 -8.66
CA MET A 28 -6.13 -15.83 -9.24
C MET A 28 -5.33 -14.57 -8.89
N ALA A 29 -5.94 -13.39 -8.95
CA ALA A 29 -5.31 -12.15 -8.54
C ALA A 29 -4.91 -12.17 -7.05
N ASN A 30 -5.75 -12.72 -6.18
CA ASN A 30 -5.39 -12.94 -4.77
C ASN A 30 -4.23 -13.93 -4.63
N ALA A 31 -4.24 -15.06 -5.36
CA ALA A 31 -3.16 -16.04 -5.30
C ALA A 31 -1.80 -15.43 -5.70
N LEU A 32 -1.79 -14.60 -6.75
CA LEU A 32 -0.58 -13.88 -7.20
C LEU A 32 -0.04 -12.91 -6.16
N MET A 33 -0.91 -12.29 -5.36
CA MET A 33 -0.49 -11.28 -4.37
C MET A 33 -0.25 -11.84 -2.96
N LEU A 34 -0.85 -12.97 -2.61
CA LEU A 34 -0.93 -13.45 -1.24
C LEU A 34 0.45 -13.58 -0.57
N THR A 35 1.38 -14.27 -1.22
CA THR A 35 2.70 -14.55 -0.63
C THR A 35 3.56 -13.30 -0.50
N HIS A 36 3.44 -12.36 -1.44
CA HIS A 36 4.06 -11.03 -1.36
C HIS A 36 3.51 -10.22 -0.17
N VAL A 37 2.19 -10.27 0.03
CA VAL A 37 1.53 -9.54 1.11
C VAL A 37 1.84 -10.15 2.49
N ILE A 38 1.95 -11.47 2.59
CA ILE A 38 2.41 -12.14 3.82
C ILE A 38 3.83 -11.65 4.15
N ALA A 39 4.76 -11.71 3.18
CA ALA A 39 6.13 -11.23 3.38
C ALA A 39 6.20 -9.73 3.73
N PHE A 40 5.29 -8.91 3.21
CA PHE A 40 5.17 -7.49 3.53
C PHE A 40 4.69 -7.23 4.96
N ASN A 41 3.65 -7.96 5.37
CA ASN A 41 2.98 -7.78 6.65
C ASN A 41 3.76 -8.40 7.81
N ALA A 42 4.53 -9.47 7.55
CA ALA A 42 5.30 -10.21 8.55
C ALA A 42 6.56 -9.43 9.03
N THR A 43 6.33 -8.36 9.79
CA THR A 43 7.38 -7.56 10.43
C THR A 43 6.89 -7.02 11.77
N ASP A 44 7.78 -6.99 12.76
CA ASP A 44 7.53 -6.38 14.07
C ASP A 44 7.75 -4.86 14.07
N ALA A 45 8.36 -4.32 13.01
CA ALA A 45 8.69 -2.91 12.87
C ALA A 45 8.15 -2.34 11.54
N PRO A 46 6.81 -2.27 11.37
CA PRO A 46 6.22 -1.71 10.17
C PRO A 46 6.50 -0.19 10.08
N THR A 47 6.63 0.31 8.85
CA THR A 47 6.78 1.75 8.57
C THR A 47 5.62 2.58 9.12
N LYS A 48 4.39 2.05 9.04
CA LYS A 48 3.20 2.54 9.73
C LYS A 48 2.35 1.37 10.20
N MET A 49 1.88 1.45 11.43
CA MET A 49 0.93 0.51 12.01
C MET A 49 -0.50 1.01 11.79
N ALA A 50 -1.45 0.10 11.58
CA ALA A 50 -2.86 0.48 11.50
C ALA A 50 -3.39 1.05 12.81
N ALA A 51 -4.24 2.07 12.72
CA ALA A 51 -4.75 2.83 13.85
C ALA A 51 -6.01 2.19 14.45
N PHE A 52 -5.88 1.00 15.02
CA PHE A 52 -6.95 0.34 15.78
C PHE A 52 -6.55 0.21 17.25
N SER A 53 -7.42 0.62 18.17
CA SER A 53 -7.13 0.63 19.61
C SER A 53 -6.89 -0.77 20.20
N GLN A 54 -7.44 -1.81 19.56
CA GLN A 54 -7.25 -3.20 19.96
C GLN A 54 -5.85 -3.71 19.62
N TYR A 55 -5.15 -3.10 18.66
CA TYR A 55 -3.79 -3.47 18.27
C TYR A 55 -2.79 -2.66 19.08
N ARG A 56 -2.19 -3.28 20.11
CA ARG A 56 -1.21 -2.63 21.00
C ARG A 56 0.19 -2.53 20.39
N PHE A 57 0.58 -3.55 19.63
CA PHE A 57 1.86 -3.65 18.93
C PHE A 57 1.66 -4.46 17.63
N PRO A 58 2.60 -4.40 16.68
CA PRO A 58 2.57 -5.25 15.49
C PRO A 58 2.61 -6.73 15.89
N MET A 59 1.64 -7.52 15.42
CA MET A 59 1.50 -8.95 15.74
C MET A 59 1.41 -9.84 14.49
N ALA A 60 1.57 -9.26 13.30
CA ALA A 60 1.36 -9.98 12.05
C ALA A 60 2.39 -11.10 11.84
N LEU A 61 3.66 -10.86 12.18
CA LEU A 61 4.72 -11.89 12.13
C LEU A 61 4.32 -13.11 12.95
N LYS A 62 4.03 -12.90 14.24
CA LYS A 62 3.58 -13.94 15.15
C LYS A 62 2.28 -14.61 14.70
N GLY A 63 1.31 -13.84 14.23
CA GLY A 63 0.04 -14.39 13.74
C GLY A 63 0.23 -15.33 12.54
N TYR A 64 1.12 -15.00 11.60
CA TYR A 64 1.46 -15.92 10.51
C TYR A 64 2.27 -17.14 10.99
N ALA A 65 3.17 -16.97 11.96
CA ALA A 65 3.90 -18.09 12.57
C ALA A 65 2.94 -19.08 13.27
N GLU A 66 1.96 -18.58 14.03
CA GLU A 66 0.92 -19.39 14.66
C GLU A 66 0.06 -20.13 13.62
N MET A 67 -0.20 -19.53 12.45
CA MET A 67 -0.86 -20.21 11.33
C MET A 67 0.00 -21.36 10.77
N ALA A 68 1.31 -21.16 10.63
CA ALA A 68 2.23 -22.20 10.15
C ALA A 68 2.27 -23.39 11.12
N ASP A 69 2.36 -23.11 12.42
CA ASP A 69 2.32 -24.13 13.48
C ASP A 69 0.99 -24.89 13.48
N ALA A 70 -0.14 -24.18 13.36
CA ALA A 70 -1.47 -24.79 13.32
C ALA A 70 -1.68 -25.70 12.10
N LEU A 71 -0.97 -25.45 11.00
CA LEU A 71 -0.98 -26.27 9.80
C LEU A 71 0.03 -27.44 9.85
N GLY A 72 0.83 -27.53 10.93
CA GLY A 72 1.85 -28.58 11.09
C GLY A 72 3.01 -28.45 10.09
N LEU A 73 3.34 -27.22 9.68
CA LEU A 73 4.41 -26.97 8.71
C LEU A 73 5.79 -26.84 9.38
N THR A 74 5.83 -26.60 10.69
CA THR A 74 6.99 -26.11 11.44
C THR A 74 7.11 -26.75 12.81
N GLU A 75 8.29 -26.64 13.39
CA GLU A 75 8.59 -27.13 14.73
C GLU A 75 8.56 -26.00 15.77
N ALA A 76 8.35 -26.36 17.03
CA ALA A 76 8.28 -25.38 18.13
C ALA A 76 9.59 -24.58 18.31
N THR A 77 10.72 -25.11 17.84
CA THR A 77 12.04 -24.48 17.92
C THR A 77 12.33 -23.48 16.81
N ASP A 78 11.52 -23.46 15.75
CA ASP A 78 11.73 -22.56 14.62
C ASP A 78 11.46 -21.10 15.01
N SER A 79 12.22 -20.16 14.43
CA SER A 79 11.94 -18.74 14.62
C SER A 79 10.65 -18.35 13.89
N ASP A 80 9.96 -17.30 14.38
CA ASP A 80 8.72 -16.83 13.74
C ASP A 80 8.93 -16.50 12.25
N GLU A 81 10.09 -15.94 11.87
CA GLU A 81 10.40 -15.68 10.47
C GLU A 81 10.53 -16.97 9.65
N ALA A 82 11.21 -17.99 10.19
CA ALA A 82 11.33 -19.28 9.51
C ALA A 82 9.96 -19.92 9.30
N LYS A 83 9.08 -19.81 10.30
CA LYS A 83 7.69 -20.28 10.23
C LYS A 83 6.88 -19.58 9.15
N VAL A 84 7.02 -18.25 9.05
CA VAL A 84 6.36 -17.49 7.97
C VAL A 84 6.86 -17.91 6.59
N TRP A 85 8.16 -18.17 6.43
CA TRP A 85 8.68 -18.63 5.14
C TRP A 85 8.20 -20.04 4.77
N ALA A 86 8.11 -20.95 5.74
CA ALA A 86 7.49 -22.26 5.52
C ALA A 86 6.03 -22.14 5.07
N LEU A 87 5.27 -21.21 5.66
CA LEU A 87 3.90 -20.90 5.24
C LEU A 87 3.84 -20.35 3.81
N ILE A 88 4.74 -19.42 3.45
CA ILE A 88 4.84 -18.87 2.10
C ILE A 88 5.15 -19.98 1.10
N ASP A 89 6.16 -20.81 1.38
CA ASP A 89 6.55 -21.91 0.50
C ASP A 89 5.39 -22.90 0.32
N ARG A 90 4.62 -23.18 1.38
CA ARG A 90 3.42 -24.02 1.27
C ARG A 90 2.35 -23.42 0.34
N PHE A 91 2.16 -22.10 0.35
CA PHE A 91 1.26 -21.45 -0.59
C PHE A 91 1.80 -21.46 -2.02
N GLU A 92 3.11 -21.27 -2.22
CA GLU A 92 3.74 -21.39 -3.55
C GLU A 92 3.58 -22.82 -4.11
N GLU A 93 3.79 -23.85 -3.30
CA GLU A 93 3.52 -25.25 -3.67
C GLU A 93 2.05 -25.46 -4.03
N LEU A 94 1.13 -24.91 -3.25
CA LEU A 94 -0.30 -25.03 -3.53
C LEU A 94 -0.67 -24.37 -4.87
N LYS A 95 -0.11 -23.20 -5.18
CA LYS A 95 -0.30 -22.55 -6.48
C LYS A 95 0.18 -23.43 -7.63
N ALA A 96 1.38 -24.00 -7.49
CA ALA A 96 1.95 -24.91 -8.49
C ALA A 96 1.09 -26.17 -8.67
N ASN A 97 0.60 -26.77 -7.57
CA ASN A 97 -0.25 -27.96 -7.61
C ASN A 97 -1.65 -27.70 -8.22
N LEU A 98 -2.09 -26.45 -8.29
CA LEU A 98 -3.34 -26.03 -8.91
C LEU A 98 -3.13 -25.48 -10.34
N ASP A 99 -1.92 -25.62 -10.89
CA ASP A 99 -1.53 -25.09 -12.20
C ASP A 99 -1.84 -23.59 -12.36
N LEU A 100 -1.70 -22.82 -11.27
CA LEU A 100 -1.88 -21.37 -11.30
C LEU A 100 -0.62 -20.67 -11.84
N PRO A 101 -0.76 -19.51 -12.50
CA PRO A 101 0.39 -18.70 -12.87
C PRO A 101 1.17 -18.28 -11.62
N MET A 102 2.50 -18.27 -11.74
CA MET A 102 3.40 -17.96 -10.62
C MET A 102 3.75 -16.47 -10.52
N SER A 103 3.38 -15.68 -11.53
CA SER A 103 3.56 -14.23 -11.59
C SER A 103 2.46 -13.57 -12.41
N ILE A 104 2.31 -12.25 -12.29
CA ILE A 104 1.37 -11.49 -13.14
C ILE A 104 1.79 -11.58 -14.62
N ARG A 105 3.09 -11.70 -14.89
CA ARG A 105 3.62 -11.94 -16.24
C ARG A 105 3.15 -13.29 -16.78
N ASP A 106 3.22 -14.35 -15.98
CA ASP A 106 2.77 -15.70 -16.38
C ASP A 106 1.24 -15.78 -16.54
N ALA A 107 0.50 -14.84 -15.93
CA ALA A 107 -0.93 -14.67 -16.16
C ALA A 107 -1.27 -13.97 -17.49
N GLY A 108 -0.28 -13.63 -18.32
CA GLY A 108 -0.45 -13.10 -19.67
C GLY A 108 -0.39 -11.57 -19.80
N VAL A 109 0.03 -10.86 -18.74
CA VAL A 109 0.16 -9.39 -18.78
C VAL A 109 1.59 -9.01 -19.20
N SER A 110 1.73 -8.16 -20.22
CA SER A 110 3.04 -7.65 -20.65
C SER A 110 3.50 -6.47 -19.79
N TRP A 111 4.80 -6.23 -19.72
CA TRP A 111 5.35 -5.10 -18.97
C TRP A 111 4.88 -3.76 -19.54
N GLU A 112 4.79 -3.67 -20.87
CA GLU A 112 4.36 -2.47 -21.60
C GLU A 112 2.91 -2.09 -21.28
N GLU A 113 2.06 -3.08 -21.00
CA GLU A 113 0.69 -2.83 -20.54
C GLU A 113 0.63 -2.53 -19.04
N PHE A 114 1.51 -3.16 -18.27
CA PHE A 114 1.53 -3.11 -16.81
C PHE A 114 2.09 -1.79 -16.26
N GLU A 115 3.27 -1.38 -16.73
CA GLU A 115 4.03 -0.22 -16.22
C GLU A 115 3.20 1.08 -16.23
N PRO A 116 2.47 1.44 -17.31
CA PRO A 116 1.73 2.71 -17.34
C PRO A 116 0.58 2.78 -16.32
N LYS A 117 0.04 1.62 -15.91
CA LYS A 117 -1.08 1.51 -14.96
C LYS A 117 -0.61 1.40 -13.51
N LEU A 118 0.67 1.14 -13.27
CA LEU A 118 1.24 0.77 -11.98
C LEU A 118 0.97 1.80 -10.88
N ASP A 119 1.27 3.08 -11.13
CA ASP A 119 1.12 4.13 -10.12
C ASP A 119 -0.36 4.36 -9.77
N MET A 120 -1.25 4.29 -10.77
CA MET A 120 -2.69 4.38 -10.58
C MET A 120 -3.21 3.19 -9.76
N MET A 121 -2.81 1.95 -10.08
CA MET A 121 -3.19 0.77 -9.32
C MET A 121 -2.73 0.86 -7.86
N ALA A 122 -1.52 1.32 -7.61
CA ALA A 122 -1.01 1.49 -6.25
C ALA A 122 -1.81 2.53 -5.45
N ALA A 123 -2.17 3.65 -6.08
CA ALA A 123 -2.99 4.69 -5.46
C ALA A 123 -4.43 4.19 -5.19
N MET A 124 -5.07 3.54 -6.17
CA MET A 124 -6.42 3.01 -6.00
C MET A 124 -6.48 1.87 -4.98
N ALA A 125 -5.45 1.02 -4.91
CA ALA A 125 -5.34 0.00 -3.87
C ALA A 125 -5.18 0.63 -2.48
N PHE A 126 -4.48 1.76 -2.36
CA PHE A 126 -4.40 2.49 -1.09
C PHE A 126 -5.78 3.02 -0.67
N ASP A 127 -6.57 3.52 -1.61
CA ASP A 127 -7.92 4.07 -1.36
C ASP A 127 -9.02 2.99 -1.22
N ASP A 128 -8.70 1.72 -1.45
CA ASP A 128 -9.63 0.59 -1.29
C ASP A 128 -10.02 0.40 0.19
N GLN A 129 -11.30 0.14 0.44
CA GLN A 129 -11.85 -0.06 1.78
C GLN A 129 -11.17 -1.22 2.54
N CYS A 130 -10.67 -2.23 1.83
CA CYS A 130 -9.97 -3.37 2.44
C CYS A 130 -8.63 -2.97 3.07
N THR A 131 -7.98 -1.90 2.58
CA THR A 131 -6.68 -1.45 3.07
C THR A 131 -6.74 -0.95 4.51
N GLY A 132 -7.88 -0.38 4.90
CA GLY A 132 -8.06 0.18 6.24
C GLY A 132 -7.86 -0.82 7.37
N ALA A 133 -8.13 -2.11 7.14
CA ALA A 133 -8.01 -3.19 8.11
C ALA A 133 -6.64 -3.92 8.09
N ASN A 134 -5.75 -3.60 7.15
CA ASN A 134 -4.47 -4.29 7.02
C ASN A 134 -3.53 -3.96 8.21
N PRO A 135 -2.85 -4.92 8.84
CA PRO A 135 -2.08 -4.69 10.07
C PRO A 135 -0.94 -3.67 9.91
N ARG A 136 -0.32 -3.65 8.73
CA ARG A 136 0.65 -2.63 8.31
C ARG A 136 -0.05 -1.63 7.40
N TYR A 137 -0.17 -0.38 7.83
CA TYR A 137 -0.78 0.64 6.99
C TYR A 137 0.20 1.02 5.87
N PRO A 138 -0.09 0.69 4.61
CA PRO A 138 0.91 0.76 3.56
C PRO A 138 1.17 2.20 3.11
N LEU A 139 2.34 2.45 2.54
CA LEU A 139 2.58 3.61 1.69
C LEU A 139 2.31 3.25 0.23
N ILE A 140 1.86 4.20 -0.59
CA ILE A 140 1.65 3.98 -2.04
C ILE A 140 2.91 3.42 -2.70
N LYS A 141 4.10 3.92 -2.33
CA LYS A 141 5.38 3.41 -2.83
C LYS A 141 5.64 1.93 -2.49
N GLU A 142 5.12 1.44 -1.36
CA GLU A 142 5.26 0.05 -0.94
C GLU A 142 4.29 -0.84 -1.71
N LEU A 143 3.05 -0.40 -1.91
CA LEU A 143 2.07 -1.09 -2.76
C LEU A 143 2.56 -1.21 -4.21
N ARG A 144 3.14 -0.11 -4.73
CA ARG A 144 3.80 -0.09 -6.04
C ARG A 144 4.90 -1.15 -6.13
N GLN A 145 5.74 -1.27 -5.11
CA GLN A 145 6.81 -2.26 -5.10
C GLN A 145 6.26 -3.69 -5.05
N LEU A 146 5.21 -3.95 -4.25
CA LEU A 146 4.56 -5.26 -4.20
C LEU A 146 4.01 -5.70 -5.56
N LEU A 147 3.41 -4.76 -6.31
CA LEU A 147 2.93 -5.01 -7.66
C LEU A 147 4.07 -5.38 -8.63
N VAL A 148 5.21 -4.68 -8.55
CA VAL A 148 6.40 -5.01 -9.35
C VAL A 148 6.97 -6.38 -8.97
N ASP A 149 7.08 -6.67 -7.68
CA ASP A 149 7.60 -7.96 -7.23
C ASP A 149 6.68 -9.11 -7.67
N ALA A 150 5.36 -8.95 -7.57
CA ALA A 150 4.38 -9.93 -8.05
C ALA A 150 4.36 -10.06 -9.57
N PHE A 151 4.78 -9.02 -10.31
CA PHE A 151 4.98 -9.11 -11.75
C PHE A 151 6.18 -9.98 -12.11
N GLU A 152 7.27 -9.88 -11.35
CA GLU A 152 8.50 -10.65 -11.58
C GLU A 152 8.41 -12.10 -11.09
N GLY A 153 7.55 -12.40 -10.11
CA GLY A 153 7.35 -13.74 -9.56
C GLY A 153 7.68 -13.82 -8.08
N ARG A 154 8.51 -14.78 -7.63
CA ARG A 154 8.64 -15.18 -6.21
C ARG A 154 8.77 -14.00 -5.22
N PRO A 155 8.10 -14.05 -4.05
CA PRO A 155 8.16 -12.99 -3.04
C PRO A 155 9.59 -12.71 -2.55
N LYS A 156 9.90 -11.43 -2.40
CA LYS A 156 11.16 -10.94 -1.84
C LYS A 156 10.94 -10.43 -0.41
N LYS A 157 11.95 -10.55 0.45
CA LYS A 157 11.90 -10.01 1.82
C LYS A 157 11.87 -8.48 1.77
N LEU A 158 10.70 -7.87 1.99
CA LEU A 158 10.57 -6.42 1.95
C LEU A 158 11.33 -5.80 3.13
N GLY A 159 12.35 -4.99 2.84
CA GLY A 159 13.25 -4.38 3.82
C GLY A 159 14.72 -4.76 3.68
N MET A 160 15.06 -5.81 2.91
CA MET A 160 16.44 -6.07 2.45
C MET A 160 16.73 -5.45 1.07
N THR A 161 15.70 -4.99 0.35
CA THR A 161 15.79 -4.47 -1.02
C THR A 161 15.26 -3.04 -1.16
N LEU A 162 15.57 -2.16 -0.19
CA LEU A 162 15.58 -0.71 -0.47
C LEU A 162 16.97 -0.21 -0.90
N GLN A 163 18.01 -1.06 -0.84
CA GLN A 163 19.39 -0.65 -1.14
C GLN A 163 19.95 -1.21 -2.45
N ASN A 164 19.37 -2.26 -3.02
CA ASN A 164 19.80 -2.79 -4.31
C ASN A 164 18.62 -2.77 -5.27
N ALA A 165 18.54 -1.70 -6.06
CA ALA A 165 17.66 -1.61 -7.21
C ALA A 165 17.83 -2.87 -8.08
N HIS A 166 16.72 -3.52 -8.43
CA HIS A 166 16.75 -4.57 -9.44
C HIS A 166 17.18 -3.98 -10.80
N PRO A 167 17.93 -4.73 -11.62
CA PRO A 167 18.51 -4.28 -12.89
C PRO A 167 17.48 -3.88 -13.96
N VAL A 168 16.18 -4.05 -13.72
CA VAL A 168 15.11 -3.58 -14.64
C VAL A 168 15.13 -2.05 -14.76
N THR A 169 15.53 -1.33 -13.71
CA THR A 169 15.72 0.13 -13.80
C THR A 169 16.98 0.51 -14.60
N MET A 170 17.98 -0.37 -14.69
CA MET A 170 19.22 -0.14 -15.46
C MET A 170 19.04 -0.40 -16.96
N ALA A 171 18.31 -1.45 -17.34
CA ALA A 171 18.04 -1.75 -18.75
C ALA A 171 17.25 -0.61 -19.46
N LEU A 172 16.35 0.06 -18.73
CA LEU A 172 15.55 1.17 -19.25
C LEU A 172 16.31 2.52 -19.26
N THR A 173 17.34 2.68 -18.44
CA THR A 173 18.21 3.87 -18.50
C THR A 173 19.20 3.77 -19.66
N GLU A 174 19.70 2.57 -19.98
CA GLU A 174 20.52 2.33 -21.16
C GLU A 174 19.73 2.46 -22.48
N GLN A 175 18.48 1.99 -22.53
CA GLN A 175 17.61 2.19 -23.70
C GLN A 175 17.19 3.66 -23.89
N LYS A 176 16.97 4.45 -22.82
CA LYS A 176 16.72 5.90 -22.98
C LYS A 176 17.98 6.70 -23.33
N ALA A 177 19.17 6.23 -22.92
CA ALA A 177 20.45 6.84 -23.29
C ALA A 177 20.79 6.62 -24.77
N SER A 178 20.51 5.43 -25.32
CA SER A 178 20.74 5.13 -26.74
C SER A 178 19.79 5.90 -27.68
N VAL A 179 18.55 6.17 -27.24
CA VAL A 179 17.59 6.99 -28.01
C VAL A 179 17.95 8.49 -28.00
N LYS A 180 18.55 9.01 -26.93
CA LYS A 180 19.03 10.42 -26.88
C LYS A 180 20.31 10.66 -27.68
N GLY A 181 21.14 9.63 -27.91
CA GLY A 181 22.35 9.75 -28.75
C GLY A 181 22.09 9.88 -30.25
N ALA A 182 20.88 9.56 -30.72
CA ALA A 182 20.53 9.60 -32.14
C ALA A 182 19.91 10.93 -32.60
N SER A 183 19.61 11.88 -31.69
CA SER A 183 18.97 13.16 -32.04
C SER A 183 19.92 14.37 -32.09
N GLU A 184 21.24 14.19 -31.96
CA GLU A 184 22.23 15.29 -31.95
C GLU A 184 23.14 15.36 -33.19
N LEU A 185 22.79 14.71 -34.30
CA LEU A 185 23.46 14.92 -35.59
C LEU A 185 22.49 15.49 -36.63
N GLY A 186 22.33 16.81 -36.59
CA GLY A 186 21.74 17.54 -37.71
C GLY A 186 20.99 18.81 -37.34
N SER A 187 21.71 19.91 -37.08
CA SER A 187 21.19 21.22 -37.49
C SER A 187 22.31 22.23 -37.73
N VAL A 188 22.25 22.79 -38.93
CA VAL A 188 23.22 23.67 -39.57
C VAL A 188 23.12 25.09 -38.98
N SER A 189 24.27 25.72 -38.80
CA SER A 189 24.48 27.08 -38.29
C SER A 189 23.68 28.15 -39.04
N VAL A 190 22.82 28.89 -38.33
CA VAL A 190 22.21 30.15 -38.79
C VAL A 190 22.81 31.32 -37.98
N ARG A 191 23.43 32.27 -38.70
CA ARG A 191 24.09 33.47 -38.15
C ARG A 191 23.09 34.40 -37.48
N ARG A 192 23.44 34.89 -36.27
CA ARG A 192 22.73 35.96 -35.55
C ARG A 192 23.05 37.33 -36.14
N THR A 193 22.02 38.09 -36.49
CA THR A 193 22.08 39.56 -36.66
C THR A 193 21.46 40.24 -35.43
N ARG A 194 22.11 41.31 -34.94
CA ARG A 194 21.68 42.16 -33.82
C ARG A 194 20.80 43.31 -34.32
N GLN A 195 19.78 43.73 -33.57
CA GLN A 195 19.46 45.16 -33.25
C GLN A 195 18.22 45.32 -32.31
N PRO A 196 17.91 46.52 -31.75
CA PRO A 196 17.96 46.72 -30.29
C PRO A 196 16.66 47.24 -29.60
N SER A 197 16.82 47.42 -28.28
CA SER A 197 15.95 47.97 -27.21
C SER A 197 14.81 48.94 -27.55
N GLN A 198 13.66 48.75 -26.85
CA GLN A 198 12.82 49.85 -26.35
C GLN A 198 12.22 49.53 -24.97
N ALA A 199 12.03 50.60 -24.21
CA ALA A 199 11.67 50.64 -22.79
C ALA A 199 10.20 51.06 -22.58
N ARG A 200 9.70 50.74 -21.37
CA ARG A 200 8.53 51.33 -20.65
C ARG A 200 7.13 51.14 -21.25
N LEU A 201 6.25 50.49 -20.49
CA LEU A 201 5.08 51.18 -19.89
C LEU A 201 4.52 50.36 -18.72
N ALA A 202 4.16 51.05 -17.64
CA ALA A 202 3.61 50.49 -16.42
C ALA A 202 2.07 50.51 -16.44
N SER A 203 1.41 49.58 -15.75
CA SER A 203 0.19 49.88 -15.00
C SER A 203 -0.09 48.81 -13.93
N ARG A 204 -0.54 49.33 -12.79
CA ARG A 204 -0.80 48.64 -11.52
C ARG A 204 -2.19 48.00 -11.54
N VAL A 205 -2.33 46.79 -11.00
CA VAL A 205 -3.61 46.33 -10.40
C VAL A 205 -3.28 45.66 -9.06
N ARG A 206 -3.69 46.30 -7.96
CA ARG A 206 -3.65 45.73 -6.60
C ARG A 206 -4.98 45.00 -6.37
N PHE A 207 -4.93 43.70 -6.07
CA PHE A 207 -6.07 42.99 -5.49
C PHE A 207 -5.96 43.02 -3.96
N GLY A 208 -6.98 43.59 -3.30
CA GLY A 208 -7.10 43.62 -1.85
C GLY A 208 -7.64 42.30 -1.31
N LEU A 209 -6.92 41.70 -0.35
CA LEU A 209 -7.42 40.63 0.51
C LEU A 209 -8.14 41.26 1.71
N ALA A 210 -9.45 41.06 1.82
CA ALA A 210 -10.19 41.31 3.06
C ALA A 210 -10.34 39.99 3.84
N ARG A 211 -9.74 39.95 5.05
CA ARG A 211 -9.92 38.87 6.03
C ARG A 211 -11.18 39.15 6.86
N ALA A 212 -12.13 38.20 6.87
CA ALA A 212 -13.23 38.18 7.82
C ALA A 212 -12.83 37.39 9.09
N LYS A 213 -13.13 37.94 10.28
CA LYS A 213 -12.92 37.32 11.60
C LYS A 213 -14.17 36.53 12.03
N PRO A 214 -14.04 35.41 12.78
CA PRO A 214 -15.18 34.73 13.39
C PRO A 214 -15.56 35.39 14.74
N THR A 215 -16.85 35.59 14.97
CA THR A 215 -17.43 36.07 16.23
C THR A 215 -17.67 34.91 17.19
N LEU A 216 -17.08 34.99 18.37
CA LEU A 216 -17.26 34.06 19.50
C LEU A 216 -18.49 34.49 20.31
N GLY A 217 -19.54 33.68 20.33
CA GLY A 217 -20.69 33.85 21.24
C GLY A 217 -20.56 32.95 22.46
N ARG A 218 -20.13 33.52 23.60
CA ARG A 218 -20.22 32.91 24.93
C ARG A 218 -21.64 33.14 25.48
N THR A 219 -22.34 32.09 25.85
CA THR A 219 -23.44 32.18 26.82
C THR A 219 -23.12 31.30 28.02
N VAL A 220 -23.07 31.97 29.17
CA VAL A 220 -22.90 31.46 30.52
C VAL A 220 -24.29 31.17 31.11
N LEU A 221 -24.32 30.46 32.25
CA LEU A 221 -25.43 30.17 33.18
C LEU A 221 -26.10 28.81 32.97
N ARG A 222 -26.31 27.94 33.97
CA ARG A 222 -26.13 28.02 35.43
C ARG A 222 -26.18 26.60 36.01
N ARG A 223 -25.45 26.38 37.10
CA ARG A 223 -25.64 25.25 38.04
C ARG A 223 -27.09 25.20 38.56
N ALA A 224 -27.62 24.00 38.74
CA ALA A 224 -28.47 23.66 39.88
C ALA A 224 -28.21 22.19 40.25
N ALA A 225 -27.64 21.99 41.44
CA ALA A 225 -27.60 20.73 42.16
C ALA A 225 -28.81 20.70 43.11
N ALA A 226 -29.51 19.58 43.18
CA ALA A 226 -30.35 19.13 44.30
C ALA A 226 -30.80 17.69 43.95
N SER A 227 -30.38 16.66 44.67
CA SER A 227 -30.81 16.26 46.02
C SER A 227 -31.93 15.22 45.94
N ALA A 228 -31.64 14.01 46.44
CA ALA A 228 -32.42 13.28 47.44
C ALA A 228 -32.28 11.77 47.23
N ALA A 229 -31.59 11.16 48.19
CA ALA A 229 -31.56 9.74 48.43
C ALA A 229 -32.77 9.29 49.28
N GLN A 230 -32.90 7.96 49.36
CA GLN A 230 -33.64 7.12 50.33
C GLN A 230 -35.02 6.55 49.88
N PRO A 231 -35.53 5.48 50.53
CA PRO A 231 -34.90 4.17 50.78
C PRO A 231 -35.87 2.97 50.61
N GLY A 232 -35.34 1.74 50.69
CA GLY A 232 -36.04 0.59 51.30
C GLY A 232 -36.83 -0.36 50.39
N ILE A 233 -36.51 -1.66 50.44
CA ILE A 233 -37.27 -2.69 51.18
C ILE A 233 -36.56 -4.04 51.00
N ALA A 234 -36.32 -4.70 52.13
CA ALA A 234 -35.85 -6.06 52.24
C ALA A 234 -36.96 -7.07 51.94
N LEU A 235 -36.63 -8.25 51.39
CA LEU A 235 -37.31 -9.47 51.80
C LEU A 235 -36.42 -10.71 51.65
N PHE A 236 -36.22 -11.34 52.81
CA PHE A 236 -35.66 -12.66 53.09
C PHE A 236 -36.48 -13.77 52.42
N ARG A 237 -35.83 -14.83 51.91
CA ARG A 237 -36.37 -16.21 52.02
C ARG A 237 -35.28 -17.27 51.74
N MET A 238 -35.08 -18.07 52.80
CA MET A 238 -34.56 -19.44 52.91
C MET A 238 -33.12 -19.74 52.47
#